data_AF-A0A7X9D9V9-F1
#
_entry.id   AF-A0A7X9D9V9-F1
#
_cell.length_a   1.000
_cell.length_b   1.000
_cell.length_c   1.000
_cell.angle_alpha   90.00
_cell.angle_beta   90.00
_cell.angle_gamma   90.00
#
_symmetry.space_group_name_H-M   'P 1'
#
loop_
_entity.id
_entity.type
_entity.pdbx_description
1 polymer ?
#
loop_
_entity_poly.entity_id
_entity_poly.type
_entity_poly.pdbx_seq_one_letter_code
_entity_poly.pdbx_strand_id
1 'polypeptide(L)'
;MFKRNLILSLISCNFLFSTVFTHAQSAQNPVIFADVPDMSMIRVGDAYYMSSTTMHMSPGLPIMKSEDLINWKIINYAYDILDDVDALNLENGKNAYGGGSWASCLRYHDGVYYVSTFSGTTNKTYIYTTNDIE
;
A
#
# COMPACT_ATOMS: atom_id res chain seq x y z
N MET A 1 70.71 10.36 39.70
CA MET A 1 69.81 9.22 39.40
C MET A 1 68.40 9.77 39.25
N PHE A 2 67.84 9.67 38.03
CA PHE A 2 66.43 9.82 37.60
C PHE A 2 65.61 11.10 37.88
N LYS A 3 65.52 11.95 36.83
CA LYS A 3 64.37 12.82 36.55
C LYS A 3 63.23 11.97 35.95
N ARG A 4 61.99 12.12 36.41
CA ARG A 4 60.81 11.43 35.86
C ARG A 4 59.88 12.47 35.23
N ASN A 5 59.97 12.63 33.91
CA ASN A 5 59.06 13.45 33.11
C ASN A 5 57.73 12.69 32.96
N LEU A 6 56.65 13.24 33.49
CA LEU A 6 55.30 12.73 33.30
C LEU A 6 54.68 13.46 32.10
N ILE A 7 54.75 12.86 30.90
CA ILE A 7 54.05 13.35 29.71
C ILE A 7 52.61 12.85 29.80
N LEU A 8 51.67 13.72 30.19
CA LEU A 8 50.24 13.47 29.97
C LEU A 8 49.93 13.73 28.49
N SER A 9 49.75 12.65 27.72
CA SER A 9 49.18 12.74 26.38
C SER A 9 47.66 12.91 26.50
N LEU A 10 47.16 14.11 26.20
CA LEU A 10 45.74 14.33 25.96
C LEU A 10 45.37 13.68 24.62
N ILE A 11 44.71 12.52 24.68
CA ILE A 11 44.03 11.95 23.52
C ILE A 11 42.75 12.77 23.30
N SER A 12 42.81 13.74 22.41
CA SER A 12 41.63 14.43 21.90
C SER A 12 40.86 13.50 20.97
N CYS A 13 39.84 12.84 21.52
CA CYS A 13 38.87 12.05 20.77
C CYS A 13 38.05 13.00 19.89
N ASN A 14 38.45 13.18 18.63
CA ASN A 14 37.68 13.92 17.64
C ASN A 14 36.50 13.05 17.22
N PHE A 15 35.34 13.26 17.87
CA PHE A 15 34.06 12.75 17.37
C PHE A 15 33.74 13.49 16.06
N LEU A 16 34.03 12.84 14.93
CA LEU A 16 33.53 13.22 13.62
C LEU A 16 32.01 13.00 13.62
N PHE A 17 31.26 14.05 13.97
CA PHE A 17 29.83 14.11 13.68
C PHE A 17 29.65 14.16 12.16
N SER A 18 29.49 12.98 11.57
CA SER A 18 29.03 12.86 10.19
C SER A 18 27.57 13.27 10.17
N THR A 19 27.25 14.49 9.73
CA THR A 19 25.87 14.88 9.45
C THR A 19 25.39 14.01 8.30
N VAL A 20 24.62 12.96 8.61
CA VAL A 20 23.87 12.21 7.61
C VAL A 20 22.78 13.15 7.12
N PHE A 21 23.00 13.78 5.96
CA PHE A 21 21.91 14.46 5.27
C PHE A 21 20.92 13.39 4.83
N THR A 22 19.78 13.29 5.52
CA THR A 22 18.64 12.52 5.03
C THR A 22 18.21 13.16 3.72
N HIS A 23 18.38 12.45 2.61
CA HIS A 23 17.83 12.88 1.34
C HIS A 23 16.31 12.74 1.44
N ALA A 24 15.63 13.83 1.79
CA ALA A 24 14.18 13.88 1.69
C ALA A 24 13.86 13.65 0.21
N GLN A 25 13.29 12.50 -0.11
CA GLN A 25 12.85 12.21 -1.47
C GLN A 25 11.82 13.27 -1.83
N SER A 26 12.16 14.13 -2.79
CA SER A 26 11.21 15.13 -3.28
C SER A 26 10.02 14.38 -3.87
N ALA A 27 8.82 14.62 -3.35
CA ALA A 27 7.60 14.09 -3.93
C ALA A 27 7.48 14.59 -5.39
N GLN A 28 7.29 13.66 -6.32
CA GLN A 28 7.10 13.99 -7.73
C GLN A 28 5.98 13.14 -8.30
N ASN A 29 5.15 13.76 -9.14
CA ASN A 29 4.12 13.03 -9.88
C ASN A 29 4.70 12.35 -11.14
N PRO A 30 4.15 11.18 -11.51
CA PRO A 30 3.14 10.42 -10.76
C PRO A 30 3.74 9.76 -9.50
N VAL A 31 3.04 9.86 -8.36
CA VAL A 31 3.50 9.26 -7.09
C VAL A 31 3.63 7.73 -7.19
N ILE A 32 2.78 7.10 -8.00
CA ILE A 32 2.89 5.70 -8.41
C ILE A 32 2.94 5.69 -9.93
N PHE A 33 4.09 5.38 -10.50
CA PHE A 33 4.27 5.25 -11.95
C PHE A 33 3.93 3.82 -12.42
N ALA A 34 2.70 3.38 -12.15
CA ALA A 34 2.17 2.06 -12.49
C ALA A 34 0.65 2.11 -12.70
N ASP A 35 0.06 0.98 -13.09
CA ASP A 35 -1.39 0.86 -13.29
C ASP A 35 -2.11 0.71 -11.94
N VAL A 36 -2.55 1.84 -11.38
CA VAL A 36 -3.31 1.93 -10.13
C VAL A 36 -4.52 2.86 -10.34
N PRO A 37 -5.53 2.41 -11.12
CA PRO A 37 -6.71 3.22 -11.44
C PRO A 37 -7.72 3.28 -10.30
N ASP A 38 -8.70 4.19 -10.42
CA ASP A 38 -9.88 4.29 -9.55
C ASP A 38 -9.59 4.29 -8.04
N MET A 39 -8.54 5.01 -7.62
CA MET A 39 -8.12 5.04 -6.22
C MET A 39 -9.23 5.54 -5.30
N SER A 40 -9.51 4.77 -4.23
CA SER A 40 -10.36 5.21 -3.11
C SER A 40 -9.54 5.21 -1.83
N MET A 41 -9.33 6.39 -1.25
CA MET A 41 -8.36 6.59 -0.17
C MET A 41 -9.02 7.08 1.13
N ILE A 42 -8.47 6.64 2.25
CA ILE A 42 -8.82 7.08 3.61
C ILE A 42 -7.56 7.26 4.46
N ARG A 43 -7.70 7.93 5.61
CA ARG A 43 -6.69 7.97 6.68
C ARG A 43 -7.29 7.40 7.96
N VAL A 44 -6.55 6.55 8.66
CA VAL A 44 -6.89 6.03 9.99
C VAL A 44 -5.65 6.13 10.88
N GLY A 45 -5.72 6.97 11.91
CA GLY A 45 -4.54 7.33 12.71
C GLY A 45 -3.47 8.01 11.86
N ASP A 46 -2.25 7.47 11.88
CA ASP A 46 -1.09 7.99 11.14
C ASP A 46 -0.85 7.30 9.79
N ALA A 47 -1.71 6.35 9.41
CA ALA A 47 -1.61 5.63 8.15
C ALA A 47 -2.71 6.06 7.16
N TYR A 48 -2.33 6.07 5.89
CA TYR A 48 -3.20 6.20 4.74
C TYR A 48 -3.39 4.84 4.10
N TYR A 49 -4.63 4.55 3.71
CA TYR A 49 -5.00 3.33 3.01
C TYR A 49 -5.70 3.68 1.71
N MET A 50 -5.45 2.90 0.65
CA MET A 50 -6.22 3.01 -0.57
C MET A 50 -6.54 1.66 -1.18
N SER A 51 -7.70 1.59 -1.82
CA SER A 51 -8.07 0.52 -2.73
C SER A 51 -7.94 0.96 -4.19
N SER A 52 -7.73 0.03 -5.11
CA SER A 52 -7.63 0.30 -6.56
C SER A 52 -8.29 -0.80 -7.40
N THR A 53 -8.67 -0.50 -8.63
CA THR A 53 -9.31 -1.43 -9.57
C THR A 53 -8.26 -2.33 -10.24
N THR A 54 -8.52 -3.64 -10.29
CA THR A 54 -7.73 -4.61 -11.10
C THR A 54 -8.58 -5.46 -12.05
N MET A 55 -9.86 -5.13 -12.19
CA MET A 55 -10.76 -5.76 -13.17
C MET A 55 -10.82 -7.29 -13.01
N HIS A 56 -10.22 -8.03 -13.95
CA HIS A 56 -10.29 -9.48 -14.10
C HIS A 56 -9.13 -10.22 -13.42
N MET A 57 -8.24 -9.50 -12.75
CA MET A 57 -7.14 -10.11 -12.01
C MET A 57 -7.65 -10.78 -10.73
N SER A 58 -6.97 -11.87 -10.34
CA SER A 58 -7.21 -12.64 -9.12
C SER A 58 -5.86 -12.88 -8.43
N PRO A 59 -5.69 -12.52 -7.13
CA PRO A 59 -6.65 -11.84 -6.26
C PRO A 59 -6.96 -10.41 -6.73
N GLY A 60 -8.11 -9.88 -6.31
CA GLY A 60 -8.62 -8.61 -6.82
C GLY A 60 -8.71 -7.52 -5.76
N LEU A 61 -8.72 -6.28 -6.24
CA LEU A 61 -8.94 -5.09 -5.42
C LEU A 61 -7.81 -4.89 -4.37
N PRO A 62 -6.58 -4.62 -4.82
CA PRO A 62 -5.42 -4.42 -3.94
C PRO A 62 -5.67 -3.29 -2.95
N ILE A 63 -5.29 -3.55 -1.71
CA ILE A 63 -5.26 -2.57 -0.62
C ILE A 63 -3.81 -2.19 -0.38
N MET A 64 -3.53 -0.89 -0.44
CA MET A 64 -2.21 -0.32 -0.24
C MET A 64 -2.18 0.58 1.00
N LYS A 65 -1.01 0.64 1.65
CA LYS A 65 -0.74 1.48 2.83
C LYS A 65 0.41 2.44 2.54
N SER A 66 0.31 3.65 3.10
CA SER A 66 1.37 4.65 3.14
C SER A 66 1.31 5.42 4.46
N GLU A 67 2.44 5.97 4.90
CA GLU A 67 2.53 6.88 6.06
C GLU A 67 2.74 8.34 5.63
N ASP A 68 3.05 8.58 4.35
CA ASP A 68 3.49 9.88 3.83
C ASP A 68 2.79 10.31 2.52
N LEU A 69 1.84 9.52 2.02
CA LEU A 69 1.14 9.67 0.74
C LEU A 69 2.02 9.51 -0.52
N ILE A 70 3.31 9.21 -0.36
CA ILE A 70 4.28 9.09 -1.45
C ILE A 70 4.73 7.65 -1.63
N ASN A 71 5.12 6.99 -0.54
CA ASN A 71 5.64 5.64 -0.54
C ASN A 71 4.50 4.67 -0.19
N TRP A 72 4.07 3.88 -1.17
CA TRP A 72 2.95 2.96 -1.03
C TRP A 72 3.41 1.50 -1.13
N LYS A 73 2.82 0.64 -0.31
CA LYS A 73 3.00 -0.82 -0.37
C LYS A 73 1.65 -1.51 -0.45
N ILE A 74 1.53 -2.56 -1.26
CA ILE A 74 0.38 -3.47 -1.20
C ILE A 74 0.48 -4.26 0.11
N ILE A 75 -0.61 -4.29 0.87
CA ILE A 75 -0.71 -5.02 2.14
C ILE A 75 -1.73 -6.15 2.08
N ASN A 76 -2.76 -6.04 1.24
CA ASN A 76 -3.85 -7.02 1.19
C ASN A 76 -4.62 -6.96 -0.14
N TYR A 77 -5.58 -7.87 -0.33
CA TYR A 77 -6.57 -7.87 -1.42
C TYR A 77 -7.96 -8.13 -0.82
N ALA A 78 -9.02 -7.56 -1.42
CA ALA A 78 -10.36 -7.73 -0.87
C ALA A 78 -10.93 -9.14 -1.07
N TYR A 79 -10.47 -9.86 -2.10
CA TYR A 79 -10.91 -11.22 -2.41
C TYR A 79 -9.86 -12.00 -3.22
N ASP A 80 -9.90 -13.33 -3.12
CA ASP A 80 -9.10 -14.22 -3.97
C ASP A 80 -9.76 -14.45 -5.33
N ILE A 81 -11.00 -14.93 -5.33
CA ILE A 81 -11.81 -15.19 -6.54
C ILE A 81 -13.11 -14.40 -6.40
N LEU A 82 -13.44 -13.59 -7.41
CA LEU A 82 -14.59 -12.67 -7.34
C LEU A 82 -15.92 -13.43 -7.29
N ASP A 83 -16.09 -14.44 -8.16
CA ASP A 83 -17.26 -15.31 -8.23
C ASP A 83 -16.92 -16.55 -9.08
N ASP A 84 -17.75 -17.58 -9.01
CA ASP A 84 -17.61 -18.83 -9.76
C ASP A 84 -18.54 -18.81 -10.99
N VAL A 85 -18.08 -18.19 -12.08
CA VAL A 85 -18.82 -18.11 -13.35
C VAL A 85 -17.87 -18.31 -14.53
N ASP A 86 -18.36 -18.91 -15.62
CA ASP A 86 -17.57 -19.23 -16.81
C ASP A 86 -16.63 -18.09 -17.27
N ALA A 87 -17.12 -16.85 -17.27
CA ALA A 87 -16.37 -15.69 -17.75
C ALA A 87 -15.16 -15.35 -16.88
N LEU A 88 -15.22 -15.62 -15.56
CA LEU A 88 -14.11 -15.44 -14.63
C LEU A 88 -13.20 -16.67 -14.58
N ASN A 89 -13.75 -17.87 -14.84
CA ASN A 89 -13.01 -19.13 -14.88
C ASN A 89 -12.31 -19.41 -16.22
N LEU A 90 -12.55 -18.58 -17.25
CA LEU A 90 -12.10 -18.79 -18.64
C LEU A 90 -12.64 -20.10 -19.25
N GLU A 91 -13.87 -20.47 -18.89
CA GLU A 91 -14.52 -21.69 -19.34
C GLU A 91 -15.49 -21.42 -20.51
N ASN A 92 -15.80 -22.46 -21.28
CA ASN A 92 -16.79 -22.42 -22.36
C ASN A 92 -16.54 -21.30 -23.40
N GLY A 93 -15.27 -20.91 -23.59
CA GLY A 93 -14.88 -19.85 -24.51
C GLY A 93 -15.27 -18.43 -24.07
N LYS A 94 -15.66 -18.24 -22.80
CA LYS A 94 -15.99 -16.92 -22.23
C LYS A 94 -14.78 -16.32 -21.51
N ASN A 95 -14.79 -15.00 -21.38
CA ASN A 95 -13.79 -14.24 -20.64
C ASN A 95 -14.42 -12.98 -20.02
N ALA A 96 -13.68 -12.35 -19.13
CA ALA A 96 -14.04 -11.09 -18.51
C ALA A 96 -12.93 -10.03 -18.67
N TYR A 97 -12.13 -10.04 -19.75
CA TYR A 97 -11.09 -9.01 -19.94
C TYR A 97 -11.73 -7.62 -19.98
N GLY A 98 -11.22 -6.70 -19.15
CA GLY A 98 -11.84 -5.39 -18.89
C GLY A 98 -13.10 -5.41 -18.00
N GLY A 99 -13.64 -6.59 -17.71
CA GLY A 99 -14.71 -6.86 -16.73
C GLY A 99 -14.17 -7.22 -15.34
N GLY A 100 -14.94 -7.96 -14.54
CA GLY A 100 -14.59 -8.25 -13.15
C GLY A 100 -14.95 -7.10 -12.21
N SER A 101 -14.15 -6.83 -11.17
CA SER A 101 -14.43 -5.77 -10.21
C SER A 101 -13.99 -4.40 -10.74
N TRP A 102 -14.88 -3.41 -10.70
CA TRP A 102 -14.59 -2.03 -11.12
C TRP A 102 -14.37 -1.12 -9.91
N ALA A 103 -14.41 0.20 -10.14
CA ALA A 103 -14.15 1.24 -9.15
C ALA A 103 -14.70 0.92 -7.76
N SER A 104 -13.84 1.11 -6.77
CA SER A 104 -14.12 0.75 -5.38
C SER A 104 -14.40 1.97 -4.50
N CYS A 105 -14.99 1.74 -3.32
CA CYS A 105 -15.17 2.74 -2.28
C CYS A 105 -14.65 2.18 -0.96
N LEU A 106 -13.52 2.70 -0.46
CA LEU A 106 -12.93 2.35 0.83
C LEU A 106 -13.35 3.36 1.89
N ARG A 107 -13.88 2.88 3.02
CA ARG A 107 -14.31 3.70 4.16
C ARG A 107 -13.91 3.04 5.48
N TYR A 108 -13.79 3.86 6.51
CA TYR A 108 -13.58 3.42 7.88
C TYR A 108 -14.59 4.09 8.80
N HIS A 109 -15.22 3.31 9.67
CA HIS A 109 -16.19 3.80 10.63
C HIS A 109 -16.18 2.90 11.87
N ASP A 110 -16.03 3.50 13.05
CA ASP A 110 -16.15 2.85 14.35
C ASP A 110 -15.37 1.53 14.49
N GLY A 111 -14.10 1.52 14.09
CA GLY A 111 -13.24 0.34 14.24
C GLY A 111 -13.35 -0.68 13.10
N VAL A 112 -14.15 -0.40 12.06
CA VAL A 112 -14.39 -1.31 10.95
C VAL A 112 -14.03 -0.63 9.62
N TYR A 113 -13.24 -1.33 8.81
CA TYR A 113 -12.97 -1.00 7.42
C TYR A 113 -14.04 -1.62 6.53
N TYR A 114 -14.51 -0.85 5.55
CA TYR A 114 -15.48 -1.25 4.54
C TYR A 114 -14.88 -0.99 3.17
N VAL A 115 -14.88 -1.98 2.28
CA VAL A 115 -14.60 -1.75 0.87
C VAL A 115 -15.73 -2.31 0.01
N SER A 116 -16.31 -1.48 -0.84
CA SER A 116 -17.33 -1.89 -1.79
C SER A 116 -16.83 -1.81 -3.22
N THR A 117 -17.28 -2.72 -4.08
CA THR A 117 -17.09 -2.67 -5.54
C THR A 117 -18.31 -3.26 -6.23
N PHE A 118 -18.40 -3.10 -7.54
CA PHE A 118 -19.43 -3.72 -8.35
C PHE A 118 -18.80 -4.40 -9.55
N SER A 119 -19.52 -5.37 -10.11
CA SER A 119 -19.09 -6.10 -11.28
C SER A 119 -20.25 -6.32 -12.24
N GLY A 120 -20.13 -5.74 -13.44
CA GLY A 120 -21.05 -6.03 -14.53
C GLY A 120 -20.99 -7.50 -14.98
N THR A 121 -19.85 -8.17 -14.80
CA THR A 121 -19.65 -9.59 -15.12
C THR A 121 -20.55 -10.50 -14.28
N THR A 122 -20.78 -10.15 -13.02
CA THR A 122 -21.58 -10.96 -12.07
C THR A 122 -22.94 -10.34 -11.76
N ASN A 123 -23.19 -9.12 -12.23
CA ASN A 123 -24.39 -8.32 -11.94
C ASN A 123 -24.64 -8.14 -10.43
N LYS A 124 -23.56 -7.94 -9.66
CA LYS A 124 -23.58 -7.81 -8.19
C LYS A 124 -22.76 -6.60 -7.74
N THR A 125 -23.13 -6.11 -6.56
CA THR A 125 -22.31 -5.23 -5.73
C THR A 125 -21.80 -6.03 -4.55
N TYR A 126 -20.49 -5.96 -4.30
CA TYR A 126 -19.81 -6.64 -3.21
C TYR A 126 -19.43 -5.63 -2.13
N ILE A 127 -19.56 -6.02 -0.88
CA ILE A 127 -19.13 -5.23 0.28
C ILE A 127 -18.33 -6.18 1.18
N TYR A 128 -17.07 -5.84 1.40
CA TYR A 128 -16.16 -6.55 2.30
C TYR A 128 -15.92 -5.71 3.54
N THR A 129 -15.77 -6.36 4.69
CA THR A 129 -15.54 -5.69 5.97
C THR A 129 -14.48 -6.41 6.78
N THR A 130 -13.66 -5.65 7.49
CA THR A 130 -12.70 -6.20 8.45
C THR A 130 -12.41 -5.22 9.57
N ASN A 131 -12.03 -5.72 10.74
CA ASN A 131 -11.45 -4.91 11.82
C ASN A 131 -9.93 -4.78 11.69
N ASP A 132 -9.30 -5.62 10.87
CA ASP A 132 -7.86 -5.62 10.58
C ASP A 132 -7.62 -5.67 9.07
N ILE A 133 -7.05 -4.60 8.52
CA ILE A 133 -6.85 -4.43 7.08
C ILE A 133 -5.47 -4.92 6.63
N GLU A 134 -4.55 -5.16 7.58
CA GLU A 134 -3.16 -5.57 7.35
C GLU A 134 -2.95 -7.08 7.43
#